data_AF-A0A6C0LWS4-F1
#
_entry.id   AF-A0A6C0LWS4-F1
#
_cell.length_a   1.000
_cell.length_b   1.000
_cell.length_c   1.000
_cell.angle_alpha   90.00
_cell.angle_beta   90.00
_cell.angle_gamma   90.00
#
_symmetry.space_group_name_H-M   'P 1'
#
loop_
_entity.id
_entity.type
_entity.pdbx_description
1 polymer ?
#
loop_
_entity_poly.entity_id
_entity_poly.type
_entity_poly.pdbx_seq_one_letter_code
_entity_poly.pdbx_strand_id
1 'polypeptide(L)'
;MDDKVIKIHLSIFLNRYNNNINIPENIINKAEHLRKTCNCFNSLYDPKMIWEKKLFYRKEKSGMNGLNTNNKGKVHIIIPDFSDISTTKRTLVGYLNKLSVKNKDIIYEKIKEIINNNMNEEVFLIIWSYIKVSTNDNNLYIRLLDYFDTEFLNIIIDKLWKIYINNREWEPPKYIYENNLLLQNNEYELYCDYIKWKKGIHNINIIWIKYKKDEISLLLNNIFDYMIECINNPNIHKYIVDIFMEQILKILNNHKDVSIINKIKLLDIKKFDSSTKFLIYNIIENK
;
A
#
# COMPACT_ATOMS: atom_id res chain seq x y z
N MET A 1 5.03 3.22 -26.03
CA MET A 1 6.08 4.09 -25.47
C MET A 1 5.71 5.50 -25.85
N ASP A 2 5.30 6.32 -24.87
CA ASP A 2 4.78 7.67 -25.12
C ASP A 2 5.93 8.69 -25.26
N ASP A 3 6.33 8.97 -26.49
CA ASP A 3 7.33 9.98 -26.86
C ASP A 3 6.81 11.43 -26.80
N LYS A 4 5.93 11.75 -25.84
CA LYS A 4 5.35 13.11 -25.71
C LYS A 4 5.78 13.89 -24.47
N VAL A 5 6.78 13.40 -23.73
CA VAL A 5 7.36 14.13 -22.60
C VAL A 5 8.84 14.38 -22.86
N ILE A 6 9.17 15.61 -23.27
CA ILE A 6 10.57 16.07 -23.34
C ILE A 6 11.07 16.24 -21.91
N LYS A 7 11.81 15.24 -21.42
CA LYS A 7 12.52 15.33 -20.14
C LYS A 7 13.83 16.11 -20.35
N ILE A 8 13.85 17.39 -19.97
CA ILE A 8 15.08 18.16 -19.94
C ILE A 8 15.86 17.77 -18.68
N HIS A 9 17.05 17.22 -18.87
CA HIS A 9 17.89 16.75 -17.76
C HIS A 9 18.41 17.92 -16.91
N LEU A 10 18.40 17.77 -15.58
CA LEU A 10 18.80 18.82 -14.62
C LEU A 10 20.23 19.34 -14.87
N SER A 11 21.10 18.49 -15.41
CA SER A 11 22.47 18.84 -15.78
C SER A 11 22.56 19.98 -16.80
N ILE A 12 21.56 20.14 -17.68
CA ILE A 12 21.51 21.22 -18.66
C ILE A 12 21.34 22.57 -17.97
N PHE A 13 20.52 22.62 -16.91
CA PHE A 13 20.33 23.82 -16.09
C PHE A 13 21.55 24.10 -15.22
N LEU A 14 22.15 23.08 -14.61
CA LEU A 14 23.36 23.21 -13.80
C LEU A 14 24.54 23.73 -14.61
N ASN A 15 24.74 23.24 -15.84
CA ASN A 15 25.81 23.74 -16.72
C ASN A 15 25.60 25.20 -17.13
N ARG A 16 24.35 25.62 -17.42
CA ARG A 16 24.06 27.04 -17.69
C ARG A 16 24.20 27.91 -16.45
N TYR A 17 23.87 27.39 -15.28
CA TYR A 17 23.99 28.09 -14.00
C TYR A 17 25.46 28.30 -13.63
N ASN A 18 26.30 27.27 -13.76
CA ASN A 18 27.73 27.33 -13.45
C ASN A 18 28.53 28.21 -14.42
N ASN A 19 28.02 28.44 -15.64
CA ASN A 19 28.68 29.27 -16.65
C ASN A 19 28.21 30.74 -16.66
N ASN A 20 27.26 31.14 -15.80
CA ASN A 20 26.79 32.52 -15.70
C ASN A 20 27.58 33.29 -14.64
N ILE A 21 28.61 34.00 -15.06
CA ILE A 21 29.48 34.80 -14.17
C ILE A 21 28.86 36.18 -13.83
N ASN A 22 27.89 36.66 -14.63
CA ASN A 22 27.22 37.95 -14.38
C ASN A 22 25.71 37.76 -14.18
N ILE A 23 25.30 37.60 -12.93
CA ILE A 23 23.89 37.64 -12.55
C ILE A 23 23.48 39.11 -12.42
N PRO A 24 22.43 39.57 -13.12
CA PRO A 24 21.94 40.94 -13.01
C PRO A 24 21.60 41.32 -11.56
N GLU A 25 22.01 42.53 -11.17
CA GLU A 25 21.94 43.01 -9.78
C GLU A 25 20.50 43.10 -9.27
N ASN A 26 19.54 43.36 -10.15
CA ASN A 26 18.11 43.31 -9.82
C ASN A 26 17.62 41.92 -9.39
N ILE A 27 18.19 40.84 -9.94
CA ILE A 27 17.86 39.46 -9.56
C ILE A 27 18.49 39.12 -8.21
N ILE A 28 19.74 39.55 -7.98
CA ILE A 28 20.43 39.40 -6.68
C ILE A 28 19.65 40.12 -5.59
N ASN A 29 19.28 41.38 -5.82
CA ASN A 29 18.51 42.19 -4.88
C ASN A 29 17.13 41.58 -4.60
N LYS A 30 16.49 40.98 -5.60
CA LYS A 30 15.22 40.28 -5.43
C LYS A 30 15.37 38.98 -4.64
N ALA A 31 16.45 38.23 -4.85
CA ALA A 31 16.77 37.03 -4.08
C ALA A 31 17.08 37.35 -2.61
N GLU A 32 17.86 38.40 -2.34
CA GLU A 32 18.10 38.89 -0.98
C GLU A 32 16.84 39.38 -0.31
N HIS A 33 16.00 40.14 -1.02
CA HIS A 33 14.72 40.59 -0.52
C HIS A 33 13.85 39.39 -0.13
N LEU A 34 13.76 38.36 -0.99
CA LEU A 34 13.03 37.12 -0.70
C LEU A 34 13.62 36.37 0.50
N ARG A 35 14.95 36.28 0.64
CA ARG A 35 15.58 35.71 1.85
C ARG A 35 15.23 36.50 3.11
N LYS A 36 15.20 37.83 3.05
CA LYS A 36 14.89 38.69 4.22
C LYS A 36 13.39 38.69 4.58
N THR A 37 12.51 38.57 3.60
CA THR A 37 11.04 38.65 3.81
C THR A 37 10.36 37.29 3.99
N CYS A 38 10.90 36.21 3.43
CA CYS A 38 10.31 34.88 3.50
C CYS A 38 11.13 33.95 4.39
N ASN A 39 10.70 33.77 5.66
CA ASN A 39 11.38 32.92 6.65
C ASN A 39 11.62 31.47 6.20
N CYS A 40 10.85 30.95 5.22
CA CYS A 40 11.05 29.61 4.68
C CYS A 40 12.37 29.40 3.94
N PHE A 41 13.10 30.48 3.61
CA PHE A 41 14.44 30.39 3.02
C PHE A 41 15.58 30.53 4.05
N ASN A 42 15.26 30.86 5.31
CA ASN A 42 16.27 31.05 6.37
C ASN A 42 16.18 30.01 7.50
N SER A 43 15.03 29.40 7.76
CA SER A 43 14.89 28.42 8.84
C SER A 43 15.23 27.02 8.35
N LEU A 44 16.23 26.37 8.97
CA LEU A 44 16.29 24.91 9.04
C LEU A 44 14.91 24.39 9.44
N TYR A 45 14.45 23.38 8.70
CA TYR A 45 13.11 22.79 8.77
C TYR A 45 12.57 22.65 10.21
N ASP A 46 11.59 23.47 10.59
CA ASP A 46 10.86 23.35 11.87
C ASP A 46 9.41 22.86 11.61
N PRO A 47 9.09 21.60 11.98
CA PRO A 47 7.75 21.03 11.86
C PRO A 47 6.65 21.87 12.52
N LYS A 48 6.98 22.63 13.58
CA LYS A 48 6.04 23.45 14.34
C LYS A 48 5.52 24.62 13.50
N MET A 49 6.38 25.21 12.67
CA MET A 49 6.05 26.33 11.79
C MET A 49 5.13 25.92 10.62
N ILE A 50 5.23 24.68 10.12
CA ILE A 50 4.29 24.14 9.11
C ILE A 50 2.91 23.91 9.72
N TRP A 51 2.85 23.46 10.98
CA TRP A 51 1.58 23.23 11.67
C TRP A 51 0.84 24.56 11.92
N GLU A 52 1.55 25.61 12.34
CA GLU A 52 1.00 26.96 12.49
C GLU A 52 0.55 27.56 11.15
N LYS A 53 1.33 27.39 10.07
CA LYS A 53 0.89 27.79 8.71
C LYS A 53 -0.38 27.05 8.27
N LYS A 54 -0.51 25.74 8.55
CA LYS A 54 -1.74 24.98 8.23
C LYS A 54 -2.95 25.48 9.03
N LEU A 55 -2.76 25.90 10.28
CA LEU A 55 -3.79 26.52 11.11
C LEU A 55 -4.21 27.89 10.58
N PHE A 56 -3.25 28.72 10.16
CA PHE A 56 -3.52 30.05 9.61
C PHE A 56 -4.31 29.97 8.30
N TYR A 57 -3.93 29.08 7.38
CA TYR A 57 -4.66 28.82 6.13
C TYR A 57 -6.08 28.26 6.34
N ARG A 58 -6.34 27.60 7.47
CA ARG A 58 -7.71 27.16 7.84
C ARG A 58 -8.56 28.31 8.37
N LYS A 59 -7.96 29.26 9.11
CA LYS A 59 -8.65 30.46 9.60
C LYS A 59 -9.01 31.42 8.46
N GLU A 60 -8.11 31.68 7.50
CA GLU A 60 -8.41 32.55 6.34
C GLU A 60 -9.52 31.98 5.44
N LYS A 61 -9.58 30.66 5.26
CA LYS A 61 -10.69 30.01 4.53
C LYS A 61 -12.06 30.20 5.18
N SER A 62 -12.10 30.48 6.48
CA SER A 62 -13.35 30.69 7.22
C SER A 62 -13.77 32.17 7.22
N GLY A 63 -12.87 33.09 6.86
CA GLY A 63 -13.13 34.54 6.79
C GLY A 63 -13.41 35.08 5.37
N MET A 64 -13.13 34.32 4.31
CA MET A 64 -13.37 34.72 2.91
C MET A 64 -14.65 34.12 2.32
N ASN A 65 -15.79 34.23 3.01
CA ASN A 65 -17.12 33.93 2.44
C ASN A 65 -17.69 35.08 1.58
N GLY A 66 -16.83 35.93 1.00
CA GLY A 66 -17.28 37.16 0.31
C GLY A 66 -16.78 37.38 -1.12
N LEU A 67 -15.74 36.69 -1.60
CA LEU A 67 -15.23 36.95 -2.95
C LEU A 67 -15.01 35.66 -3.75
N ASN A 68 -15.86 35.50 -4.77
CA ASN A 68 -15.70 34.60 -5.91
C ASN A 68 -14.30 34.71 -6.51
N THR A 69 -13.41 33.79 -6.14
CA THR A 69 -12.14 33.55 -6.85
C THR A 69 -12.06 32.07 -7.21
N ASN A 70 -12.85 31.70 -8.21
CA ASN A 70 -13.02 30.33 -8.67
C ASN A 70 -11.84 29.73 -9.44
N ASN A 71 -10.70 30.42 -9.58
CA ASN A 71 -9.56 29.91 -10.33
C ASN A 71 -8.31 29.84 -9.46
N LYS A 72 -8.28 28.89 -8.52
CA LYS A 72 -7.00 28.32 -8.09
C LYS A 72 -6.52 27.43 -9.21
N GLY A 73 -5.37 27.74 -9.80
CA GLY A 73 -4.71 26.98 -10.87
C GLY A 73 -4.49 25.52 -10.49
N LYS A 74 -5.56 24.73 -10.57
CA LYS A 74 -5.52 23.29 -10.50
C LYS A 74 -4.92 22.84 -11.82
N VAL A 75 -3.92 21.98 -11.73
CA VAL A 75 -3.41 21.27 -12.90
C VAL A 75 -4.61 20.57 -13.55
N HIS A 76 -5.02 21.03 -14.72
CA HIS A 76 -6.06 20.38 -15.50
C HIS A 76 -5.41 19.21 -16.23
N ILE A 77 -5.61 18.01 -15.71
CA ILE A 77 -5.23 16.79 -16.42
C ILE A 77 -6.28 16.57 -17.51
N ILE A 78 -5.93 16.87 -18.75
CA ILE A 78 -6.77 16.54 -19.91
C ILE A 78 -6.54 15.07 -20.22
N ILE A 79 -7.60 14.27 -20.11
CA ILE A 79 -7.56 12.85 -20.39
C ILE A 79 -7.95 12.67 -21.86
N PRO A 80 -7.08 12.11 -22.72
CA PRO A 80 -7.35 12.01 -24.15
C PRO A 80 -8.27 10.83 -24.52
N ASP A 81 -8.46 9.86 -23.62
CA ASP A 81 -9.30 8.68 -23.84
C ASP A 81 -10.66 8.81 -23.14
N PHE A 82 -11.70 8.94 -23.96
CA PHE A 82 -13.11 9.07 -23.56
C PHE A 82 -13.94 7.81 -23.86
N SER A 83 -13.31 6.67 -24.14
CA SER A 83 -14.03 5.42 -24.33
C SER A 83 -14.90 5.08 -23.11
N ASP A 84 -16.00 4.35 -23.34
CA ASP A 84 -16.88 3.90 -22.25
C ASP A 84 -16.11 3.06 -21.22
N ILE A 85 -15.14 2.26 -21.69
CA ILE A 85 -14.22 1.49 -20.84
C ILE A 85 -13.40 2.42 -19.94
N SER A 86 -12.75 3.46 -20.49
CA SER A 86 -12.00 4.46 -19.72
C SER A 86 -12.89 5.19 -18.71
N THR A 87 -14.13 5.49 -19.08
CA THR A 87 -15.09 6.18 -18.22
C THR A 87 -15.56 5.28 -17.06
N THR A 88 -15.87 4.02 -17.33
CA THR A 88 -16.23 3.03 -16.30
C THR A 88 -15.09 2.84 -15.30
N LYS A 89 -13.85 2.69 -15.77
CA LYS A 89 -12.67 2.57 -14.90
C LYS A 89 -12.50 3.77 -13.97
N ARG A 90 -12.54 4.99 -14.52
CA ARG A 90 -12.40 6.22 -13.73
C ARG A 90 -13.51 6.37 -12.70
N THR A 91 -14.73 6.01 -13.09
CA THR A 91 -15.89 6.05 -12.20
C THR A 91 -15.74 5.06 -11.05
N LEU A 92 -15.36 3.81 -11.36
CA LEU A 92 -15.09 2.77 -10.37
C LEU A 92 -13.98 3.19 -9.40
N VAL A 93 -12.83 3.63 -9.91
CA VAL A 93 -11.71 4.15 -9.11
C VAL A 93 -12.17 5.33 -8.22
N GLY A 94 -13.00 6.22 -8.77
CA GLY A 94 -13.59 7.34 -8.03
C GLY A 94 -14.47 6.90 -6.87
N TYR A 95 -15.25 5.83 -7.02
CA TYR A 95 -16.06 5.26 -5.94
C TYR A 95 -15.23 4.51 -4.92
N LEU A 96 -14.26 3.69 -5.36
CA LEU A 96 -13.35 2.97 -4.48
C LEU A 96 -12.56 3.92 -3.57
N ASN A 97 -12.04 5.03 -4.10
CA ASN A 97 -11.35 6.06 -3.30
C ASN A 97 -12.25 6.75 -2.26
N LYS A 98 -13.56 6.78 -2.48
CA LYS A 98 -14.54 7.39 -1.57
C LYS A 98 -15.10 6.40 -0.56
N LEU A 99 -14.83 5.10 -0.73
CA LEU A 99 -15.40 4.04 0.09
C LEU A 99 -14.89 4.15 1.54
N SER A 100 -15.82 4.34 2.46
CA SER A 100 -15.56 4.41 3.90
C SER A 100 -16.69 3.76 4.68
N VAL A 101 -16.46 3.47 5.96
CA VAL A 101 -17.47 2.87 6.84
C VAL A 101 -18.77 3.68 6.88
N LYS A 102 -18.68 5.02 6.80
CA LYS A 102 -19.82 5.94 6.92
C LYS A 102 -20.73 5.98 5.70
N ASN A 103 -20.17 5.77 4.50
CA ASN A 103 -20.89 5.90 3.24
C ASN A 103 -20.91 4.60 2.42
N LYS A 104 -20.52 3.48 3.04
CA LYS A 104 -20.35 2.18 2.38
C LYS A 104 -21.61 1.75 1.65
N ASP A 105 -22.79 1.88 2.24
CA ASP A 105 -24.02 1.31 1.68
C ASP A 105 -24.39 2.02 0.37
N ILE A 106 -24.27 3.35 0.33
CA ILE A 106 -24.50 4.16 -0.88
C ILE A 106 -23.47 3.86 -1.96
N ILE A 107 -22.19 3.70 -1.59
CA ILE A 107 -21.12 3.45 -2.55
C ILE A 107 -21.17 2.00 -3.08
N TYR A 108 -21.56 1.05 -2.25
CA TYR A 108 -21.72 -0.35 -2.63
C TYR A 108 -22.77 -0.52 -3.72
N GLU A 109 -23.94 0.09 -3.60
CA GLU A 109 -24.96 0.01 -4.66
C GLU A 109 -24.45 0.56 -5.99
N LYS A 110 -23.69 1.66 -5.97
CA LYS A 110 -23.09 2.24 -7.18
C LYS A 110 -22.01 1.36 -7.81
N ILE A 111 -21.18 0.70 -6.99
CA ILE A 111 -20.17 -0.24 -7.48
C ILE A 111 -20.84 -1.51 -8.00
N LYS A 112 -21.88 -2.01 -7.32
CA LYS A 112 -22.66 -3.16 -7.74
C LYS A 112 -23.31 -2.95 -9.11
N GLU A 113 -23.88 -1.77 -9.36
CA GLU A 113 -24.39 -1.41 -10.69
C GLU A 113 -23.30 -1.47 -11.77
N ILE A 114 -22.10 -0.95 -11.47
CA ILE A 114 -20.96 -1.04 -12.40
C ILE A 114 -20.57 -2.49 -12.68
N ILE A 115 -20.48 -3.33 -11.64
CA ILE A 115 -20.13 -4.75 -11.77
C ILE A 115 -21.16 -5.49 -12.61
N ASN A 116 -22.45 -5.29 -12.34
CA ASN A 116 -23.54 -5.93 -13.08
C ASN A 116 -23.53 -5.55 -14.56
N ASN A 117 -23.23 -4.28 -14.87
CA ASN A 117 -23.20 -3.80 -16.26
C ASN A 117 -21.89 -4.15 -17.00
N ASN A 118 -20.81 -4.44 -16.27
CA ASN A 118 -19.47 -4.64 -16.83
C ASN A 118 -18.75 -5.80 -16.12
N MET A 119 -19.36 -6.98 -16.12
CA MET A 119 -18.79 -8.16 -15.46
C MET A 119 -17.62 -8.71 -16.28
N ASN A 120 -16.43 -8.17 -16.05
CA ASN A 120 -15.20 -8.57 -16.74
C ASN A 120 -13.99 -8.60 -15.80
N GLU A 121 -12.93 -9.26 -16.26
CA GLU A 121 -11.69 -9.46 -15.49
C GLU A 121 -11.04 -8.11 -15.11
N GLU A 122 -11.19 -7.07 -15.93
CA GLU A 122 -10.57 -5.78 -15.68
C GLU A 122 -11.20 -5.03 -14.50
N VAL A 123 -12.53 -5.00 -14.39
CA VAL A 123 -13.24 -4.45 -13.23
C VAL A 123 -12.86 -5.23 -11.96
N PHE A 124 -12.77 -6.55 -12.06
CA PHE A 124 -12.29 -7.40 -10.97
C PHE A 124 -10.86 -7.01 -10.54
N LEU A 125 -9.92 -6.90 -11.47
CA LEU A 125 -8.52 -6.61 -11.18
C LEU A 125 -8.33 -5.21 -10.56
N ILE A 126 -9.17 -4.23 -10.92
CA ILE A 126 -9.18 -2.93 -10.25
C ILE A 126 -9.57 -3.10 -8.79
N ILE A 127 -10.68 -3.80 -8.49
CA ILE A 127 -11.11 -4.04 -7.11
C ILE A 127 -10.04 -4.84 -6.34
N TRP A 128 -9.46 -5.86 -6.97
CA TRP A 128 -8.37 -6.65 -6.43
C TRP A 128 -7.15 -5.82 -6.01
N SER A 129 -6.75 -4.86 -6.84
CA SER A 129 -5.64 -3.94 -6.54
C SER A 129 -5.91 -3.08 -5.31
N TYR A 130 -7.16 -2.64 -5.13
CA TYR A 130 -7.59 -1.90 -3.95
C TYR A 130 -7.59 -2.78 -2.69
N ILE A 131 -7.96 -4.06 -2.81
CA ILE A 131 -7.87 -5.00 -1.69
C ILE A 131 -6.40 -5.18 -1.27
N LYS A 132 -5.47 -5.36 -2.22
CA LYS A 132 -4.04 -5.50 -1.94
C LYS A 132 -3.44 -4.29 -1.22
N VAL A 133 -3.91 -3.07 -1.50
CA VAL A 133 -3.36 -1.83 -0.92
C VAL A 133 -4.15 -1.34 0.31
N SER A 134 -5.33 -1.91 0.57
CA SER A 134 -6.21 -1.43 1.63
C SER A 134 -5.56 -1.52 3.02
N THR A 135 -5.61 -0.40 3.75
CA THR A 135 -5.16 -0.30 5.14
C THR A 135 -6.30 -0.40 6.15
N ASN A 136 -7.54 -0.57 5.69
CA ASN A 136 -8.71 -0.63 6.57
C ASN A 136 -9.02 -2.08 6.96
N ASP A 137 -8.93 -2.37 8.25
CA ASP A 137 -9.19 -3.71 8.82
C ASP A 137 -10.66 -4.18 8.68
N ASN A 138 -11.56 -3.32 8.20
CA ASN A 138 -12.98 -3.61 8.08
C ASN A 138 -13.36 -4.44 6.85
N ASN A 139 -12.39 -4.94 6.07
CA ASN A 139 -12.61 -5.79 4.90
C ASN A 139 -13.62 -5.22 3.88
N LEU A 140 -13.73 -3.87 3.81
CA LEU A 140 -14.75 -3.19 3.02
C LEU A 140 -14.64 -3.53 1.53
N TYR A 141 -13.42 -3.63 1.03
CA TYR A 141 -13.17 -3.94 -0.38
C TYR A 141 -13.36 -5.43 -0.68
N ILE A 142 -13.08 -6.33 0.27
CA ILE A 142 -13.30 -7.78 0.10
C ILE A 142 -14.78 -8.09 -0.11
N ARG A 143 -15.68 -7.38 0.59
CA ARG A 143 -17.13 -7.53 0.41
C ARG A 143 -17.61 -7.20 -1.01
N LEU A 144 -16.88 -6.37 -1.76
CA LEU A 144 -17.24 -6.08 -3.15
C LEU A 144 -17.16 -7.31 -4.06
N LEU A 145 -16.36 -8.31 -3.67
CA LEU A 145 -16.27 -9.58 -4.41
C LEU A 145 -17.60 -10.36 -4.39
N ASP A 146 -18.44 -10.14 -3.38
CA ASP A 146 -19.75 -10.80 -3.26
C ASP A 146 -20.78 -10.30 -4.27
N TYR A 147 -20.47 -9.24 -5.03
CA TYR A 147 -21.32 -8.72 -6.10
C TYR A 147 -21.02 -9.32 -7.47
N PHE A 148 -19.95 -10.12 -7.60
CA PHE A 148 -19.68 -10.85 -8.84
C PHE A 148 -20.51 -12.14 -8.90
N ASP A 149 -20.80 -12.59 -10.11
CA ASP A 149 -21.37 -13.92 -10.33
C ASP A 149 -20.44 -15.01 -9.77
N THR A 150 -21.04 -16.07 -9.22
CA THR A 150 -20.30 -17.12 -8.51
C THR A 150 -19.41 -17.94 -9.46
N GLU A 151 -19.88 -18.25 -10.66
CA GLU A 151 -19.11 -19.01 -11.65
C GLU A 151 -17.90 -18.18 -12.12
N PHE A 152 -18.15 -16.92 -12.48
CA PHE A 152 -17.10 -15.97 -12.85
C PHE A 152 -16.06 -15.82 -11.74
N LEU A 153 -16.51 -15.62 -10.50
CA LEU A 153 -15.64 -15.42 -9.35
C LEU A 153 -14.77 -16.65 -9.09
N ASN A 154 -15.33 -17.85 -9.15
CA ASN A 154 -14.59 -19.09 -8.95
C ASN A 154 -13.48 -19.26 -9.99
N ILE A 155 -13.77 -19.01 -11.28
CA ILE A 155 -12.77 -19.11 -12.35
C ILE A 155 -11.57 -18.17 -12.10
N ILE A 156 -11.84 -16.91 -11.75
CA ILE A 156 -10.78 -15.93 -11.51
C ILE A 156 -10.01 -16.24 -10.22
N ILE A 157 -10.71 -16.60 -9.15
CA ILE A 157 -10.08 -16.96 -7.87
C ILE A 157 -9.18 -18.18 -8.04
N ASP A 158 -9.60 -19.20 -8.78
CA ASP A 158 -8.79 -20.37 -9.10
C ASP A 158 -7.53 -20.00 -9.88
N LYS A 159 -7.67 -19.14 -10.89
CA LYS A 159 -6.54 -18.63 -11.67
C LYS A 159 -5.54 -17.90 -10.77
N LEU A 160 -6.01 -16.98 -9.94
CA LEU A 160 -5.16 -16.19 -9.05
C LEU A 160 -4.53 -17.03 -7.93
N TRP A 161 -5.25 -18.02 -7.39
CA TRP A 161 -4.71 -18.95 -6.41
C TRP A 161 -3.54 -19.77 -6.97
N LYS A 162 -3.70 -20.33 -8.18
CA LYS A 162 -2.63 -21.08 -8.86
C LYS A 162 -1.39 -20.21 -9.07
N ILE A 163 -1.58 -18.97 -9.51
CA ILE A 163 -0.48 -18.00 -9.65
C ILE A 163 0.18 -17.72 -8.30
N TYR A 164 -0.63 -17.47 -7.26
CA TYR A 164 -0.17 -17.16 -5.91
C TYR A 164 0.71 -18.27 -5.31
N ILE A 165 0.28 -19.53 -5.46
CA ILE A 165 1.03 -20.69 -4.98
C ILE A 165 2.29 -20.93 -5.82
N ASN A 166 2.16 -20.98 -7.16
CA ASN A 166 3.28 -21.30 -8.06
C ASN A 166 4.40 -20.24 -7.99
N ASN A 167 4.03 -18.96 -7.90
CA ASN A 167 5.00 -17.86 -7.83
C ASN A 167 5.42 -17.54 -6.40
N ARG A 168 4.91 -18.27 -5.40
CA ARG A 168 5.17 -18.04 -3.97
C ARG A 168 4.92 -16.58 -3.56
N GLU A 169 3.80 -15.99 -3.99
CA GLU A 169 3.47 -14.58 -3.70
C GLU A 169 3.35 -14.28 -2.19
N TRP A 170 3.18 -15.30 -1.35
CA TRP A 170 3.21 -15.22 0.13
C TRP A 170 4.60 -14.92 0.69
N GLU A 171 5.65 -15.12 -0.10
CA GLU A 171 7.03 -14.86 0.27
C GLU A 171 7.36 -13.36 0.20
N PRO A 172 8.09 -12.80 1.18
CA PRO A 172 8.62 -11.46 1.12
C PRO A 172 9.38 -11.18 -0.20
N PRO A 173 9.24 -9.98 -0.80
CA PRO A 173 10.09 -9.58 -1.91
C PRO A 173 11.57 -9.56 -1.52
N LYS A 174 12.46 -9.77 -2.50
CA LYS A 174 13.92 -9.84 -2.29
C LYS A 174 14.50 -8.66 -1.52
N TYR A 175 14.01 -7.44 -1.76
CA TYR A 175 14.50 -6.25 -1.06
C TYR A 175 14.31 -6.32 0.46
N ILE A 176 13.36 -7.13 0.97
CA ILE A 176 13.17 -7.36 2.40
C ILE A 176 14.28 -8.26 2.96
N TYR A 177 14.78 -9.22 2.18
CA TYR A 177 15.90 -10.06 2.59
C TYR A 177 17.24 -9.33 2.53
N GLU A 178 17.42 -8.49 1.51
CA GLU A 178 18.68 -7.84 1.20
C GLU A 178 18.97 -6.62 2.08
N ASN A 179 17.93 -6.01 2.67
CA ASN A 179 18.05 -4.79 3.47
C ASN A 179 17.60 -5.04 4.91
N ASN A 180 18.32 -4.44 5.86
CA ASN A 180 17.91 -4.46 7.25
C ASN A 180 16.95 -3.30 7.52
N LEU A 181 15.67 -3.51 7.17
CA LEU A 181 14.59 -2.52 7.25
C LEU A 181 14.35 -1.96 8.66
N LEU A 182 14.92 -2.57 9.70
CA LEU A 182 14.82 -2.13 11.09
C LEU A 182 15.94 -1.17 11.51
N LEU A 183 16.98 -0.98 10.69
CA LEU A 183 18.02 0.02 10.94
C LEU A 183 17.54 1.40 10.48
N GLN A 184 17.66 2.40 11.35
CA GLN A 184 17.10 3.75 11.17
C GLN A 184 17.80 4.61 10.09
N ASN A 185 18.74 4.06 9.32
CA ASN A 185 19.53 4.83 8.37
C ASN A 185 18.83 4.89 7.01
N ASN A 186 18.09 5.97 6.74
CA ASN A 186 17.57 6.40 5.42
C ASN A 186 16.67 5.44 4.62
N GLU A 187 16.29 4.27 5.13
CA GLU A 187 15.45 3.29 4.42
C GLU A 187 13.93 3.42 4.68
N TYR A 188 13.45 4.61 5.07
CA TYR A 188 12.04 4.82 5.43
C TYR A 188 11.06 4.43 4.30
N GLU A 189 11.45 4.67 3.04
CA GLU A 189 10.64 4.28 1.88
C GLU A 189 10.52 2.75 1.76
N LEU A 190 11.62 2.01 1.91
CA LEU A 190 11.63 0.55 1.89
C LEU A 190 10.81 -0.02 3.05
N TYR A 191 10.93 0.57 4.24
CA TYR A 191 10.09 0.19 5.38
C TYR A 191 8.60 0.43 5.09
N CYS A 192 8.24 1.57 4.48
CA CYS A 192 6.87 1.86 4.10
C CYS A 192 6.33 0.84 3.09
N ASP A 193 7.13 0.47 2.10
CA ASP A 193 6.75 -0.51 1.09
C ASP A 193 6.63 -1.93 1.67
N TYR A 194 7.50 -2.30 2.61
CA TYR A 194 7.35 -3.50 3.42
C TYR A 194 6.01 -3.52 4.16
N ILE A 195 5.67 -2.44 4.87
CA ILE A 195 4.40 -2.36 5.62
C ILE A 195 3.19 -2.47 4.69
N LYS A 196 3.23 -1.86 3.49
CA LYS A 196 2.18 -2.00 2.48
C LYS A 196 2.07 -3.44 2.00
N TRP A 197 3.20 -4.06 1.63
CA TRP A 197 3.22 -5.45 1.16
C TRP A 197 2.67 -6.41 2.22
N LYS A 198 3.15 -6.30 3.47
CA LYS A 198 2.71 -7.13 4.59
C LYS A 198 1.20 -7.04 4.83
N LYS A 199 0.63 -5.82 4.77
CA LYS A 199 -0.83 -5.63 4.85
C LYS A 199 -1.56 -6.27 3.68
N GLY A 200 -1.04 -6.10 2.46
CA GLY A 200 -1.60 -6.70 1.27
C GLY A 200 -1.68 -8.22 1.36
N ILE A 201 -0.61 -8.88 1.78
CA ILE A 201 -0.60 -10.34 1.99
C ILE A 201 -1.63 -10.77 3.02
N HIS A 202 -1.77 -10.04 4.13
CA HIS A 202 -2.80 -10.36 5.11
C HIS A 202 -4.22 -10.26 4.54
N ASN A 203 -4.51 -9.23 3.72
CA ASN A 203 -5.82 -9.10 3.07
C ASN A 203 -6.06 -10.25 2.09
N ILE A 204 -5.04 -10.65 1.34
CA ILE A 204 -5.10 -11.78 0.40
C ILE A 204 -5.34 -13.11 1.15
N ASN A 205 -4.69 -13.33 2.29
CA ASN A 205 -4.91 -14.52 3.11
C ASN A 205 -6.37 -14.63 3.59
N ILE A 206 -7.03 -13.51 3.89
CA ILE A 206 -8.47 -13.52 4.24
C ILE A 206 -9.32 -14.01 3.06
N ILE A 207 -8.98 -13.60 1.83
CA ILE A 207 -9.65 -14.08 0.62
C ILE A 207 -9.45 -15.58 0.45
N TRP A 208 -8.20 -16.06 0.58
CA TRP A 208 -7.90 -17.49 0.47
C TRP A 208 -8.66 -18.31 1.51
N ILE A 209 -8.76 -17.83 2.75
CA ILE A 209 -9.53 -18.53 3.78
C ILE A 209 -11.02 -18.56 3.44
N LYS A 210 -11.53 -17.53 2.75
CA LYS A 210 -12.93 -17.47 2.34
C LYS A 210 -13.23 -18.43 1.19
N TYR A 211 -12.41 -18.43 0.13
CA TYR A 211 -12.72 -19.10 -1.13
C TYR A 211 -11.95 -20.41 -1.36
N LYS A 212 -10.83 -20.64 -0.67
CA LYS A 212 -9.90 -21.77 -0.87
C LYS A 212 -9.68 -22.59 0.41
N LYS A 213 -10.74 -22.78 1.21
CA LYS A 213 -10.70 -23.44 2.54
C LYS A 213 -9.93 -24.76 2.53
N ASP A 214 -10.25 -25.65 1.59
CA ASP A 214 -9.66 -26.99 1.53
C ASP A 214 -8.17 -26.98 1.16
N GLU A 215 -7.68 -25.87 0.57
CA GLU A 215 -6.30 -25.70 0.15
C GLU A 215 -5.49 -24.83 1.14
N ILE A 216 -6.12 -24.29 2.20
CA ILE A 216 -5.42 -23.45 3.21
C ILE A 216 -4.36 -24.25 3.97
N SER A 217 -4.62 -25.51 4.29
CA SER A 217 -3.62 -26.36 4.93
C SER A 217 -2.37 -26.53 4.08
N LEU A 218 -2.48 -26.55 2.74
CA LEU A 218 -1.32 -26.56 1.85
C LEU A 218 -0.51 -25.27 1.99
N LEU A 219 -1.17 -24.10 1.94
CA LEU A 219 -0.50 -22.81 2.11
C LEU A 219 0.20 -22.70 3.47
N LEU A 220 -0.46 -23.12 4.55
CA LEU A 220 0.12 -23.10 5.88
C LEU A 220 1.37 -23.98 5.97
N ASN A 221 1.35 -25.19 5.39
CA ASN A 221 2.53 -26.05 5.35
C ASN A 221 3.66 -25.41 4.54
N ASN A 222 3.36 -24.85 3.36
CA ASN A 222 4.37 -24.17 2.54
C ASN A 222 5.04 -23.01 3.28
N ILE A 223 4.25 -22.17 3.97
CA ILE A 223 4.77 -21.05 4.76
C ILE A 223 5.61 -21.57 5.93
N PHE A 224 5.13 -22.58 6.65
CA PHE A 224 5.82 -23.14 7.81
C PHE A 224 7.15 -23.79 7.40
N ASP A 225 7.14 -24.65 6.38
CA ASP A 225 8.33 -25.38 5.94
C ASP A 225 9.41 -24.38 5.45
N TYR A 226 9.02 -23.33 4.72
CA TYR A 226 9.96 -22.28 4.31
C TYR A 226 10.45 -21.41 5.47
N MET A 227 9.62 -21.14 6.47
CA MET A 227 10.05 -20.46 7.69
C MET A 227 11.14 -21.27 8.41
N ILE A 228 11.03 -22.60 8.47
CA ILE A 228 12.08 -23.46 9.04
C ILE A 228 13.39 -23.33 8.25
N GLU A 229 13.33 -23.29 6.92
CA GLU A 229 14.51 -23.02 6.09
C GLU A 229 15.14 -21.67 6.44
N CYS A 230 14.32 -20.64 6.65
CA CYS A 230 14.79 -19.31 7.03
C CYS A 230 15.49 -19.29 8.39
N ILE A 231 14.94 -20.01 9.39
CA ILE A 231 15.51 -20.10 10.74
C ILE A 231 16.91 -20.71 10.72
N ASN A 232 17.15 -21.67 9.83
CA ASN A 232 18.43 -22.36 9.73
C ASN A 232 19.47 -21.61 8.89
N ASN A 233 19.11 -20.47 8.28
CA ASN A 233 20.00 -19.69 7.43
C ASN A 233 20.58 -18.48 8.20
N PRO A 234 21.91 -18.43 8.44
CA PRO A 234 22.52 -17.35 9.21
C PRO A 234 22.50 -15.98 8.52
N ASN A 235 22.26 -15.93 7.21
CA ASN A 235 22.24 -14.69 6.43
C ASN A 235 20.87 -13.99 6.44
N ILE A 236 19.84 -14.67 6.94
CA ILE A 236 18.48 -14.13 6.96
C ILE A 236 18.26 -13.31 8.24
N HIS A 237 17.75 -12.09 8.08
CA HIS A 237 17.42 -11.25 9.21
C HIS A 237 16.30 -11.87 10.05
N LYS A 238 16.47 -11.88 11.38
CA LYS A 238 15.53 -12.55 12.31
C LYS A 238 14.08 -12.07 12.18
N TYR A 239 13.87 -10.79 11.85
CA TYR A 239 12.51 -10.23 11.70
C TYR A 239 11.73 -10.86 10.54
N ILE A 240 12.38 -11.55 9.60
CA ILE A 240 11.72 -12.27 8.51
C ILE A 240 10.96 -13.48 9.06
N VAL A 241 11.45 -14.12 10.12
CA VAL A 241 10.73 -15.19 10.82
C VAL A 241 9.43 -14.64 11.41
N ASP A 242 9.46 -13.44 11.99
CA ASP A 242 8.25 -12.78 12.52
C ASP A 242 7.21 -12.52 11.42
N ILE A 243 7.64 -12.18 10.20
CA ILE A 243 6.73 -12.01 9.06
C ILE A 243 5.95 -13.30 8.80
N PHE A 244 6.62 -14.46 8.73
CA PHE A 244 5.95 -15.73 8.49
C PHE A 244 5.08 -16.17 9.67
N MET A 245 5.56 -16.00 10.91
CA MET A 245 4.80 -16.31 12.11
C MET A 245 3.53 -15.46 12.23
N GLU A 246 3.58 -14.18 11.89
CA GLU A 246 2.40 -13.32 11.85
C GLU A 246 1.40 -13.77 10.77
N GLN A 247 1.88 -14.16 9.58
CA GLN A 247 1.03 -14.70 8.54
C GLN A 247 0.31 -15.98 9.02
N ILE A 248 1.05 -16.93 9.61
CA ILE A 248 0.51 -18.17 10.15
C ILE A 248 -0.53 -17.86 11.25
N LEU A 249 -0.19 -16.99 12.21
CA LEU A 249 -1.10 -16.60 13.29
C LEU A 249 -2.42 -16.02 12.74
N LYS A 250 -2.35 -15.14 11.73
CA LYS A 250 -3.54 -14.56 11.12
C LYS A 250 -4.39 -15.57 10.35
N ILE A 251 -3.76 -16.53 9.68
CA ILE A 251 -4.50 -17.62 9.03
C ILE A 251 -5.18 -18.49 10.11
N LEU A 252 -4.44 -18.93 11.12
CA LEU A 252 -4.95 -19.75 12.23
C LEU A 252 -6.06 -19.05 13.04
N ASN A 253 -6.06 -17.72 13.06
CA ASN A 253 -7.15 -16.95 13.66
C ASN A 253 -8.50 -17.17 12.99
N ASN A 254 -8.52 -17.46 11.69
CA ASN A 254 -9.73 -17.63 10.89
C ASN A 254 -9.93 -19.07 10.39
N HIS A 255 -8.90 -19.93 10.44
CA HIS A 255 -8.92 -21.33 10.02
C HIS A 255 -8.03 -22.18 10.93
N LYS A 256 -8.63 -22.94 11.86
CA LYS A 256 -7.87 -23.79 12.78
C LYS A 256 -7.26 -24.99 12.04
N ASP A 257 -5.95 -25.15 12.14
CA ASP A 257 -5.21 -26.32 11.66
C ASP A 257 -4.36 -26.90 12.80
N VAL A 258 -4.83 -28.02 13.37
CA VAL A 258 -4.19 -28.68 14.52
C VAL A 258 -2.81 -29.23 14.18
N SER A 259 -2.58 -29.64 12.92
CA SER A 259 -1.30 -30.17 12.47
C SER A 259 -0.20 -29.11 12.58
N ILE A 260 -0.48 -27.91 12.08
CA ILE A 260 0.45 -26.78 12.13
C ILE A 260 0.68 -26.32 13.58
N ILE A 261 -0.38 -26.25 14.40
CA ILE A 261 -0.25 -25.91 15.82
C ILE A 261 0.69 -26.90 16.53
N ASN A 262 0.56 -28.19 16.25
CA ASN A 262 1.44 -29.21 16.82
C ASN A 262 2.88 -29.08 16.32
N LYS A 263 3.10 -28.78 15.03
CA LYS A 263 4.45 -28.47 14.50
C LYS A 263 5.09 -27.28 15.22
N ILE A 264 4.32 -26.21 15.48
CA ILE A 264 4.80 -25.02 16.19
C ILE A 264 5.16 -25.32 17.65
N LYS A 265 4.39 -26.19 18.34
CA LYS A 265 4.70 -26.64 19.71
C LYS A 265 6.04 -27.37 19.83
N LEU A 266 6.54 -27.97 18.73
CA LEU A 266 7.81 -28.70 18.71
C LEU A 266 9.02 -27.79 18.46
N LEU A 267 8.82 -26.49 18.19
CA LEU A 267 9.92 -25.55 17.98
C LEU A 267 10.70 -25.33 19.27
N ASP A 268 12.04 -25.28 19.16
CA ASP A 268 12.89 -24.88 20.28
C ASP A 268 12.81 -23.37 20.51
N ILE A 269 11.87 -22.98 21.38
CA ILE A 269 11.54 -21.60 21.73
C ILE A 269 12.79 -20.81 22.16
N LYS A 270 13.82 -21.45 22.74
CA LYS A 270 15.01 -20.76 23.27
C LYS A 270 15.80 -20.03 22.18
N LYS A 271 15.75 -20.50 20.93
CA LYS A 271 16.50 -19.95 19.79
C LYS A 271 15.93 -18.64 19.24
N PHE A 272 14.72 -18.25 19.66
CA PHE A 272 14.01 -17.11 19.09
C PHE A 272 14.11 -15.83 19.93
N ASP A 273 13.92 -14.69 19.28
CA ASP A 273 13.82 -13.40 19.95
C ASP A 273 12.45 -13.25 20.64
N SER A 274 12.31 -12.22 21.49
CA SER A 274 11.11 -12.01 22.30
C SER A 274 9.82 -11.83 21.47
N SER A 275 9.90 -11.18 20.32
CA SER A 275 8.77 -10.96 19.41
C SER A 275 8.24 -12.29 18.85
N THR A 276 9.12 -13.14 18.31
CA THR A 276 8.73 -14.44 17.77
C THR A 276 8.18 -15.34 18.87
N LYS A 277 8.80 -15.34 20.05
CA LYS A 277 8.31 -16.08 21.23
C LYS A 277 6.87 -15.68 21.56
N PHE A 278 6.58 -14.38 21.59
CA PHE A 278 5.23 -13.87 21.82
C PHE A 278 4.23 -14.37 20.76
N LEU A 279 4.62 -14.40 19.48
CA LEU A 279 3.78 -14.95 18.41
C LEU A 279 3.53 -16.45 18.59
N ILE A 280 4.57 -17.22 18.94
CA ILE A 280 4.46 -18.67 19.22
C ILE A 280 3.49 -18.91 20.38
N TYR A 281 3.66 -18.21 21.50
CA TYR A 281 2.76 -18.36 22.65
C TYR A 281 1.31 -18.01 22.29
N ASN A 282 1.09 -16.94 21.53
CA ASN A 282 -0.25 -16.59 21.07
C ASN A 282 -0.90 -17.70 20.22
N ILE A 283 -0.12 -18.43 19.42
CA ILE A 283 -0.64 -19.58 18.66
C ILE A 283 -0.92 -20.75 19.59
N ILE A 284 -0.02 -21.07 20.51
CA ILE A 284 -0.11 -22.25 21.37
C ILE A 284 -1.22 -22.12 22.42
N GLU A 285 -1.36 -20.95 23.03
CA GLU A 285 -2.27 -20.71 24.16
C GLU A 285 -3.70 -20.37 23.71
N ASN A 286 -3.86 -19.70 22.56
CA ASN A 286 -5.16 -19.17 22.12
C ASN A 286 -5.82 -19.95 20.97
N LYS A 287 -5.27 -21.08 20.50
CA LYS A 287 -5.81 -21.84 19.36
C LYS A 287 -5.94 -23.34 19.59
#